data_AF-A0A952W810-F1
#
_entry.id   AF-A0A952W810-F1
#
_cell.length_a   1.000
_cell.length_b   1.000
_cell.length_c   1.000
_cell.angle_alpha   90.00
_cell.angle_beta   90.00
_cell.angle_gamma   90.00
#
_symmetry.space_group_name_H-M   'P 1'
#
loop_
_entity.id
_entity.type
_entity.pdbx_description
1 polymer ?
#
loop_
_entity_poly.entity_id
_entity_poly.type
_entity_poly.pdbx_seq_one_letter_code
_entity_poly.pdbx_strand_id
1 'polypeptide(L)'
;MGIGAIVVAAQLIGGPPSEVLHPIITEILFAVPTEGGDANGDGVRDATGDEFIELVNWSPHPLQMSGYTLTDRHTSGRGQMKFVFPAFELPPWGVAVVFNGRNQTWKGPVGDSTLAPPGPNELFHGAWVFTMRNESEMVGLSNSGDCVVLWAPTGEAISCVVWGDVKVMPEVPAACVVRVEIPRNGSVQRSRTTGRFQAHRDLAQGALSLPFSPGRFPWPPEEGAAPGAGSK
;
A
#
# COMPACT_ATOMS: atom_id res chain seq x y z
N MET A 1 53.63 -19.21 43.41
CA MET A 1 53.40 -18.42 42.19
C MET A 1 52.39 -19.17 41.33
N GLY A 2 51.11 -18.82 41.45
CA GLY A 2 50.04 -19.41 40.64
C GLY A 2 49.72 -18.46 39.50
N ILE A 3 49.86 -18.94 38.27
CA ILE A 3 49.62 -18.17 37.05
C ILE A 3 48.11 -18.22 36.79
N GLY A 4 47.41 -17.10 37.00
CA GLY A 4 45.98 -16.98 36.75
C GLY A 4 45.71 -16.92 35.25
N ALA A 5 44.94 -17.88 34.72
CA ALA A 5 44.45 -17.84 33.35
C ALA A 5 43.38 -16.73 33.22
N ILE A 6 43.63 -15.76 32.36
CA ILE A 6 42.64 -14.77 31.94
C ILE A 6 41.75 -15.45 30.90
N VAL A 7 40.51 -15.77 31.29
CA VAL A 7 39.47 -16.17 30.34
C VAL A 7 38.90 -14.88 29.74
N VAL A 8 39.24 -14.59 28.49
CA VAL A 8 38.59 -13.54 27.71
C VAL A 8 37.26 -14.10 27.23
N ALA A 9 36.16 -13.67 27.87
CA ALA A 9 34.84 -13.90 27.36
C ALA A 9 34.65 -13.08 26.07
N ALA A 10 34.54 -13.74 24.92
CA ALA A 10 34.11 -13.11 23.69
C ALA A 10 32.63 -12.74 23.84
N GLN A 11 32.34 -11.44 23.98
CA GLN A 11 30.98 -10.93 23.97
C GLN A 11 30.44 -11.13 22.54
N LEU A 12 29.52 -12.07 22.39
CA LEU A 12 28.71 -12.21 21.18
C LEU A 12 27.87 -10.93 21.04
N ILE A 13 28.28 -10.02 20.17
CA ILE A 13 27.48 -8.88 19.71
C ILE A 13 26.37 -9.38 18.77
N GLY A 14 25.46 -10.19 19.30
CA GLY A 14 24.15 -10.40 18.70
C GLY A 14 23.24 -9.30 19.23
N GLY A 15 23.07 -8.22 18.47
CA GLY A 15 21.93 -7.34 18.69
C GLY A 15 20.62 -8.16 18.60
N PRO A 16 19.51 -7.67 19.18
CA PRO A 16 18.22 -8.32 18.96
C PRO A 16 17.99 -8.45 17.44
N PRO A 17 17.33 -9.53 16.97
CA PRO A 17 16.91 -9.61 15.58
C PRO A 17 16.22 -8.29 15.22
N SER A 18 16.68 -7.62 14.16
CA SER A 18 15.95 -6.48 13.62
C SER A 18 14.54 -6.97 13.36
N GLU A 19 13.53 -6.38 14.01
CA GLU A 19 12.15 -6.62 13.61
C GLU A 19 12.07 -6.31 12.11
N VAL A 20 11.59 -7.28 11.32
CA VAL A 20 11.38 -7.06 9.89
C VAL A 20 10.21 -6.09 9.80
N LEU A 21 10.50 -4.84 9.43
CA LEU A 21 9.47 -3.85 9.18
C LEU A 21 8.86 -4.16 7.81
N HIS A 22 7.56 -4.47 7.81
CA HIS A 22 6.78 -4.67 6.60
C HIS A 22 6.17 -3.35 6.12
N PRO A 23 5.85 -3.22 4.82
CA PRO A 23 5.08 -2.06 4.35
C PRO A 23 3.67 -2.11 4.95
N ILE A 24 3.08 -0.96 5.18
CA ILE A 24 1.76 -0.83 5.81
C ILE A 24 0.77 -0.34 4.76
N ILE A 25 -0.37 -1.03 4.60
CA ILE A 25 -1.47 -0.52 3.77
C ILE A 25 -2.09 0.70 4.45
N THR A 26 -2.12 1.82 3.73
CA THR A 26 -2.59 3.12 4.23
C THR A 26 -3.89 3.57 3.61
N GLU A 27 -4.14 3.27 2.33
CA GLU A 27 -5.37 3.62 1.64
C GLU A 27 -5.79 2.53 0.66
N ILE A 28 -7.09 2.29 0.55
CA ILE A 28 -7.67 1.40 -0.47
C ILE A 28 -8.87 2.10 -1.09
N LEU A 29 -8.80 2.37 -2.38
CA LEU A 29 -9.94 2.81 -3.18
C LEU A 29 -10.56 1.59 -3.87
N PHE A 30 -11.67 1.11 -3.32
CA PHE A 30 -12.51 0.09 -3.96
C PHE A 30 -13.80 0.69 -4.53
N ALA A 31 -14.37 1.73 -3.90
CA ALA A 31 -15.61 2.36 -4.36
C ALA A 31 -15.35 3.62 -5.20
N VAL A 32 -14.81 3.46 -6.41
CA VAL A 32 -14.50 4.58 -7.33
C VAL A 32 -15.73 5.47 -7.57
N PRO A 33 -15.72 6.74 -7.13
CA PRO A 33 -16.81 7.69 -7.33
C PRO A 33 -17.23 7.84 -8.80
N THR A 34 -18.51 8.15 -9.03
CA THR A 34 -19.00 8.52 -10.36
C THR A 34 -18.47 9.89 -10.80
N GLU A 35 -18.52 10.86 -9.90
CA GLU A 35 -18.02 12.23 -10.11
C GLU A 35 -16.66 12.39 -9.43
N GLY A 36 -15.66 12.86 -10.17
CA GLY A 36 -14.29 13.02 -9.68
C GLY A 36 -13.61 11.68 -9.33
N GLY A 37 -13.95 10.61 -10.04
CA GLY A 37 -13.40 9.26 -9.83
C GLY A 37 -12.19 8.90 -10.67
N ASP A 38 -11.65 9.83 -11.46
CA ASP A 38 -10.39 9.68 -12.20
C ASP A 38 -9.23 9.75 -11.20
N ALA A 39 -8.92 8.62 -10.58
CA ALA A 39 -7.95 8.55 -9.49
C ALA A 39 -6.52 8.51 -10.02
N ASN A 40 -6.31 7.99 -11.23
CA ASN A 40 -4.99 7.97 -11.87
C ASN A 40 -4.65 9.27 -12.63
N GLY A 41 -5.61 10.19 -12.80
CA GLY A 41 -5.39 11.50 -13.42
C GLY A 41 -5.17 11.45 -14.94
N ASP A 42 -5.66 10.40 -15.60
CA ASP A 42 -5.48 10.22 -17.03
C ASP A 42 -6.54 10.96 -17.88
N GLY A 43 -7.57 11.49 -17.22
CA GLY A 43 -8.66 12.26 -17.82
C GLY A 43 -9.92 11.45 -18.07
N VAL A 44 -9.92 10.14 -17.82
CA VAL A 44 -11.08 9.25 -18.02
C VAL A 44 -11.28 8.38 -16.78
N ARG A 45 -12.47 8.49 -16.19
CA ARG A 45 -12.86 7.64 -15.08
C ARG A 45 -13.18 6.20 -15.56
N ASP A 46 -12.52 5.20 -15.00
CA ASP A 46 -12.78 3.77 -15.16
C ASP A 46 -13.08 3.13 -13.78
N ALA A 47 -14.23 2.44 -13.67
CA ALA A 47 -14.71 1.91 -12.38
C ALA A 47 -13.72 0.94 -11.72
N THR A 48 -13.01 0.20 -12.55
CA THR A 48 -12.09 -0.85 -12.14
C THR A 48 -10.67 -0.35 -12.24
N GLY A 49 -10.34 0.37 -13.32
CA GLY A 49 -8.99 0.88 -13.56
C GLY A 49 -8.49 1.80 -12.45
N ASP A 50 -9.36 2.71 -11.99
CA ASP A 50 -9.04 3.73 -10.97
C ASP A 50 -8.94 3.19 -9.54
N GLU A 51 -9.30 1.93 -9.30
CA GLU A 51 -9.07 1.29 -8.01
C GLU A 51 -7.57 1.29 -7.68
N PHE A 52 -7.22 1.52 -6.42
CA PHE A 52 -5.82 1.47 -5.99
C PHE A 52 -5.64 1.00 -4.56
N ILE A 53 -4.41 0.57 -4.28
CA ILE A 53 -3.91 0.22 -2.95
C ILE A 53 -2.66 1.05 -2.69
N GLU A 54 -2.62 1.75 -1.57
CA GLU A 54 -1.47 2.53 -1.12
C GLU A 54 -0.76 1.83 0.04
N LEU A 55 0.58 1.83 -0.03
CA LEU A 55 1.44 1.35 1.03
C LEU A 55 2.50 2.39 1.39
N VAL A 56 2.94 2.37 2.65
CA VAL A 56 4.06 3.19 3.13
C VAL A 56 5.18 2.34 3.72
N ASN A 57 6.43 2.72 3.47
CA ASN A 57 7.58 2.34 4.28
C ASN A 57 7.66 3.28 5.49
N TRP A 58 7.17 2.86 6.65
CA TRP A 58 7.21 3.68 7.86
C TRP A 58 8.48 3.48 8.67
N SER A 59 9.63 3.62 8.01
CA SER A 59 10.93 3.47 8.65
C SER A 59 11.94 4.47 8.09
N PRO A 60 13.01 4.79 8.84
CA PRO A 60 14.09 5.64 8.36
C PRO A 60 15.08 4.90 7.45
N HIS A 61 14.82 3.64 7.11
CA HIS A 61 15.68 2.82 6.26
C HIS A 61 14.93 2.48 4.97
N PRO A 62 15.64 2.28 3.85
CA PRO A 62 15.01 1.73 2.66
C PRO A 62 14.42 0.34 2.92
N LEU A 63 13.27 0.05 2.31
CA LEU A 63 12.55 -1.20 2.47
C LEU A 63 12.58 -1.99 1.16
N GLN A 64 13.15 -3.20 1.20
CA GLN A 64 13.14 -4.11 0.07
C GLN A 64 11.72 -4.63 -0.18
N MET A 65 11.15 -4.30 -1.35
CA MET A 65 9.78 -4.63 -1.74
C MET A 65 9.68 -5.87 -2.62
N SER A 66 10.80 -6.38 -3.14
CA SER A 66 10.80 -7.51 -4.07
C SER A 66 10.02 -8.72 -3.54
N GLY A 67 9.01 -9.16 -4.28
CA GLY A 67 8.22 -10.36 -3.95
C GLY A 67 7.09 -10.14 -2.95
N TYR A 68 6.93 -8.94 -2.37
CA TYR A 68 5.69 -8.62 -1.66
C TYR A 68 4.54 -8.73 -2.64
N THR A 69 3.44 -9.31 -2.19
CA THR A 69 2.30 -9.60 -3.06
C THR A 69 1.03 -8.97 -2.48
N LEU A 70 0.25 -8.30 -3.33
CA LEU A 70 -1.12 -7.89 -3.03
C LEU A 70 -2.08 -8.88 -3.71
N THR A 71 -3.09 -9.34 -2.99
CA THR A 71 -4.20 -10.12 -3.56
C THR A 71 -5.54 -9.64 -3.02
N ASP A 72 -6.61 -10.03 -3.70
CA ASP A 72 -7.97 -9.93 -3.17
C ASP A 72 -8.39 -11.22 -2.42
N ARG A 73 -9.70 -11.40 -2.22
CA ARG A 73 -10.26 -12.62 -1.61
C ARG A 73 -10.13 -13.88 -2.47
N HIS A 74 -9.90 -13.75 -3.77
CA HIS A 74 -9.89 -14.87 -4.70
C HIS A 74 -8.55 -15.60 -4.59
N THR A 75 -8.59 -16.92 -4.40
CA THR A 75 -7.39 -17.71 -4.09
C THR A 75 -6.62 -18.13 -5.34
N SER A 76 -7.30 -18.30 -6.49
CA SER A 76 -6.70 -18.53 -7.80
C SER A 76 -7.75 -18.44 -8.92
N GLY A 77 -7.28 -18.19 -10.14
CA GLY A 77 -8.11 -18.32 -11.35
C GLY A 77 -8.71 -17.01 -11.85
N ARG A 78 -9.81 -17.11 -12.60
CA ARG A 78 -10.45 -15.95 -13.23
C ARG A 78 -11.00 -15.01 -12.15
N GLY A 79 -10.69 -13.72 -12.28
CA GLY A 79 -11.18 -12.67 -11.40
C GLY A 79 -10.29 -12.34 -10.21
N GLN A 80 -9.20 -13.08 -9.99
CA GLN A 80 -8.24 -12.75 -8.92
C GLN A 80 -7.46 -11.49 -9.29
N MET A 81 -7.58 -10.46 -8.44
CA MET A 81 -6.61 -9.37 -8.39
C MET A 81 -5.30 -9.87 -7.76
N LYS A 82 -4.17 -9.67 -8.45
CA LYS A 82 -2.85 -9.97 -7.93
C LYS A 82 -1.80 -8.99 -8.45
N PHE A 83 -0.97 -8.49 -7.55
CA PHE A 83 0.23 -7.73 -7.89
C PHE A 83 1.42 -8.27 -7.11
N VAL A 84 2.56 -8.48 -7.79
CA VAL A 84 3.82 -8.84 -7.14
C VAL A 84 4.79 -7.70 -7.40
N PHE A 85 5.34 -7.13 -6.34
CA PHE A 85 6.34 -6.07 -6.47
C PHE A 85 7.59 -6.62 -7.17
N PRO A 86 8.11 -5.91 -8.20
CA PRO A 86 9.36 -6.27 -8.87
C PRO A 86 10.55 -6.01 -7.93
N ALA A 87 11.77 -6.25 -8.43
CA ALA A 87 12.97 -5.80 -7.74
C ALA A 87 12.92 -4.27 -7.54
N PHE A 88 12.70 -3.86 -6.28
CA PHE A 88 12.47 -2.47 -5.90
C PHE A 88 12.78 -2.27 -4.42
N GLU A 89 13.36 -1.13 -4.10
CA GLU A 89 13.59 -0.68 -2.73
C GLU A 89 12.80 0.62 -2.51
N LEU A 90 11.77 0.57 -1.66
CA LEU A 90 10.98 1.75 -1.32
C LEU A 90 11.80 2.63 -0.36
N PRO A 91 12.08 3.90 -0.70
CA PRO A 91 12.90 4.77 0.15
C PRO A 91 12.34 4.93 1.57
N PRO A 92 13.15 5.40 2.54
CA PRO A 92 12.67 5.79 3.86
C PRO A 92 11.45 6.69 3.75
N TRP A 93 10.38 6.38 4.51
CA TRP A 93 9.12 7.13 4.51
C TRP A 93 8.40 7.17 3.15
N GLY A 94 8.86 6.40 2.16
CA GLY A 94 8.33 6.39 0.81
C GLY A 94 6.93 5.78 0.75
N VAL A 95 6.13 6.29 -0.19
CA VAL A 95 4.78 5.80 -0.50
C VAL A 95 4.81 5.07 -1.84
N ALA A 96 4.14 3.93 -1.91
CA ALA A 96 3.88 3.19 -3.13
C ALA A 96 2.37 3.14 -3.39
N VAL A 97 1.95 3.46 -4.62
CA VAL A 97 0.55 3.36 -5.05
C VAL A 97 0.46 2.32 -6.15
N VAL A 98 -0.38 1.31 -5.97
CA VAL A 98 -0.61 0.25 -6.96
C VAL A 98 -2.03 0.40 -7.51
N PHE A 99 -2.15 0.87 -8.74
CA PHE A 99 -3.43 0.96 -9.45
C PHE A 99 -3.78 -0.36 -10.12
N ASN A 100 -5.08 -0.67 -10.17
CA ASN A 100 -5.61 -1.81 -10.93
C ASN A 100 -5.19 -1.73 -12.41
N GLY A 101 -5.22 -0.53 -13.00
CA GLY A 101 -4.53 -0.31 -14.28
C GLY A 101 -5.34 -0.59 -15.53
N ARG A 102 -6.62 -0.97 -15.41
CA ARG A 102 -7.48 -1.23 -16.56
C ARG A 102 -7.77 0.04 -17.36
N ASN A 103 -7.53 -0.04 -18.67
CA ASN A 103 -7.76 1.04 -19.65
C ASN A 103 -7.03 2.35 -19.35
N GLN A 104 -5.92 2.32 -18.60
CA GLN A 104 -5.26 3.53 -18.14
C GLN A 104 -4.18 4.04 -19.10
N THR A 105 -4.04 5.37 -19.14
CA THR A 105 -2.88 6.04 -19.75
C THR A 105 -2.08 6.81 -18.71
N TRP A 106 -0.75 6.77 -18.80
CA TRP A 106 0.10 7.28 -17.73
C TRP A 106 0.78 8.60 -18.07
N LYS A 107 0.84 9.48 -17.08
CA LYS A 107 1.69 10.66 -17.06
C LYS A 107 2.74 10.48 -15.96
N GLY A 108 4.00 10.70 -16.30
CA GLY A 108 5.12 10.51 -15.37
C GLY A 108 5.57 9.05 -15.21
N PRO A 109 6.53 8.78 -14.29
CA PRO A 109 7.07 7.44 -14.05
C PRO A 109 6.02 6.48 -13.49
N VAL A 110 5.90 5.30 -14.09
CA VAL A 110 5.05 4.20 -13.63
C VAL A 110 5.75 2.88 -13.92
N GLY A 111 5.74 1.97 -12.94
CA GLY A 111 6.23 0.60 -13.08
C GLY A 111 5.09 -0.41 -13.11
N ASP A 112 5.45 -1.68 -13.23
CA ASP A 112 4.51 -2.81 -13.15
C ASP A 112 5.14 -3.99 -12.38
N SER A 113 4.55 -5.17 -12.46
CA SER A 113 5.05 -6.36 -11.75
C SER A 113 6.38 -6.90 -12.28
N THR A 114 6.89 -6.35 -13.38
CA THR A 114 8.17 -6.75 -13.99
C THR A 114 9.27 -5.73 -13.77
N LEU A 115 8.93 -4.44 -13.78
CA LEU A 115 9.91 -3.35 -13.68
C LEU A 115 9.41 -2.24 -12.76
N ALA A 116 10.27 -1.81 -11.83
CA ALA A 116 9.99 -0.67 -10.96
C ALA A 116 9.89 0.64 -11.75
N PRO A 117 9.10 1.64 -11.29
CA PRO A 117 9.10 2.94 -11.93
C PRO A 117 10.51 3.56 -11.86
N PRO A 118 10.96 4.28 -12.91
CA PRO A 118 12.29 4.87 -12.96
C PRO A 118 12.50 6.04 -11.99
N GLY A 119 11.46 6.46 -11.28
CA GLY A 119 11.48 7.52 -10.27
C GLY A 119 10.10 7.75 -9.64
N PRO A 120 9.99 8.69 -8.69
CA PRO A 120 8.70 9.09 -8.12
C PRO A 120 7.83 9.83 -9.14
N ASN A 121 6.51 9.81 -8.93
CA ASN A 121 5.55 10.48 -9.80
C ASN A 121 4.94 11.71 -9.09
N GLU A 122 5.20 12.89 -9.65
CA GLU A 122 4.78 14.19 -9.10
C GLU A 122 3.26 14.39 -9.07
N LEU A 123 2.51 13.69 -9.93
CA LEU A 123 1.04 13.74 -9.87
C LEU A 123 0.48 13.10 -8.59
N PHE A 124 1.28 12.22 -7.98
CA PHE A 124 0.95 11.46 -6.78
C PHE A 124 1.89 11.83 -5.63
N HIS A 125 2.22 13.12 -5.50
CA HIS A 125 2.93 13.68 -4.34
C HIS A 125 4.30 13.03 -4.10
N GLY A 126 4.96 12.59 -5.17
CA GLY A 126 6.26 11.94 -5.09
C GLY A 126 6.19 10.45 -4.73
N ALA A 127 5.02 9.82 -4.80
CA ALA A 127 4.87 8.38 -4.63
C ALA A 127 5.47 7.57 -5.78
N TRP A 128 5.84 6.33 -5.49
CA TRP A 128 6.28 5.34 -6.47
C TRP A 128 5.07 4.59 -7.00
N VAL A 129 4.71 4.85 -8.27
CA VAL A 129 3.45 4.37 -8.85
C VAL A 129 3.66 3.09 -9.65
N PHE A 130 2.79 2.13 -9.39
CA PHE A 130 2.75 0.85 -10.09
C PHE A 130 1.36 0.63 -10.68
N THR A 131 1.32 -0.15 -11.75
CA THR A 131 0.08 -0.64 -12.36
C THR A 131 0.05 -2.16 -12.39
N MET A 132 -1.10 -2.76 -12.06
CA MET A 132 -1.31 -4.20 -12.24
C MET A 132 -1.54 -4.59 -13.70
N ARG A 133 -1.88 -3.60 -14.55
CA ARG A 133 -2.19 -3.79 -15.98
C ARG A 133 -3.30 -4.80 -16.24
N ASN A 134 -4.32 -4.84 -15.37
CA ASN A 134 -5.46 -5.71 -15.61
C ASN A 134 -6.22 -5.26 -16.87
N GLU A 135 -6.75 -6.21 -17.64
CA GLU A 135 -7.49 -5.93 -18.87
C GLU A 135 -9.00 -6.17 -18.72
N SER A 136 -9.42 -6.82 -17.64
CA SER A 136 -10.81 -7.22 -17.42
C SER A 136 -11.45 -6.44 -16.28
N GLU A 137 -12.69 -5.97 -16.50
CA GLU A 137 -13.54 -5.37 -15.46
C GLU A 137 -13.92 -6.36 -14.35
N MET A 138 -13.73 -7.67 -14.59
CA MET A 138 -13.98 -8.72 -13.60
C MET A 138 -12.80 -8.93 -12.65
N VAL A 139 -11.68 -8.24 -12.86
CA VAL A 139 -10.50 -8.28 -11.98
C VAL A 139 -10.41 -6.94 -11.27
N GLY A 140 -11.03 -6.84 -10.10
CA GLY A 140 -11.14 -5.61 -9.33
C GLY A 140 -11.72 -5.85 -7.95
N LEU A 141 -11.85 -4.78 -7.18
CA LEU A 141 -12.26 -4.80 -5.79
C LEU A 141 -13.78 -4.63 -5.66
N SER A 142 -14.47 -5.62 -5.08
CA SER A 142 -15.93 -5.54 -4.98
C SER A 142 -16.42 -4.50 -3.96
N ASN A 143 -17.23 -3.53 -4.40
CA ASN A 143 -17.87 -2.53 -3.52
C ASN A 143 -18.67 -3.12 -2.36
N SER A 144 -19.32 -4.26 -2.57
CA SER A 144 -20.23 -4.87 -1.59
C SER A 144 -19.52 -5.75 -0.56
N GLY A 145 -18.27 -6.10 -0.83
CA GLY A 145 -17.44 -6.85 0.10
C GLY A 145 -16.30 -7.58 -0.59
N ASP A 146 -15.09 -7.26 -0.16
CA ASP A 146 -13.84 -7.88 -0.60
C ASP A 146 -12.78 -7.70 0.49
N CYS A 147 -11.54 -8.10 0.19
CA CYS A 147 -10.39 -7.73 0.99
C CYS A 147 -9.18 -7.40 0.13
N VAL A 148 -8.19 -6.76 0.73
CA VAL A 148 -6.82 -6.69 0.21
C VAL A 148 -5.92 -7.39 1.21
N VAL A 149 -5.17 -8.38 0.74
CA VAL A 149 -4.15 -9.07 1.53
C VAL A 149 -2.77 -8.65 1.05
N LEU A 150 -1.94 -8.21 2.00
CA LEU A 150 -0.50 -8.02 1.79
C LEU A 150 0.23 -9.26 2.29
N TRP A 151 0.98 -9.91 1.40
CA TRP A 151 1.81 -11.06 1.69
C TRP A 151 3.28 -10.68 1.66
N ALA A 152 4.04 -11.17 2.63
CA ALA A 152 5.49 -11.13 2.60
C ALA A 152 6.03 -12.06 1.50
N PRO A 153 7.26 -11.83 1.00
CA PRO A 153 7.91 -12.72 0.03
C PRO A 153 8.06 -14.17 0.54
N THR A 154 8.02 -14.38 1.86
CA THR A 154 8.06 -15.69 2.52
C THR A 154 6.74 -16.44 2.50
N GLY A 155 5.65 -15.81 2.03
CA GLY A 155 4.29 -16.37 2.01
C GLY A 155 3.46 -16.10 3.26
N GLU A 156 3.98 -15.36 4.24
CA GLU A 156 3.23 -14.94 5.43
C GLU A 156 2.29 -13.77 5.11
N ALA A 157 1.05 -13.83 5.61
CA ALA A 157 0.13 -12.70 5.53
C ALA A 157 0.51 -11.63 6.55
N ILE A 158 0.77 -10.41 6.09
CA ILE A 158 1.10 -9.26 6.94
C ILE A 158 -0.16 -8.53 7.37
N SER A 159 -1.08 -8.30 6.44
CA SER A 159 -2.35 -7.62 6.72
C SER A 159 -3.43 -8.10 5.75
N CYS A 160 -4.66 -8.17 6.23
CA CYS A 160 -5.85 -8.42 5.42
C CYS A 160 -6.90 -7.37 5.78
N VAL A 161 -7.03 -6.33 4.94
CA VAL A 161 -8.03 -5.28 5.13
C VAL A 161 -9.31 -5.73 4.43
N VAL A 162 -10.39 -5.89 5.18
CA VAL A 162 -11.64 -6.51 4.70
C VAL A 162 -12.83 -5.60 4.94
N TRP A 163 -13.74 -5.52 3.97
CA TRP A 163 -14.99 -4.76 4.06
C TRP A 163 -16.17 -5.61 3.58
N GLY A 164 -17.38 -5.20 3.97
CA GLY A 164 -18.62 -5.81 3.51
C GLY A 164 -18.76 -7.30 3.84
N ASP A 165 -19.58 -7.97 3.03
CA ASP A 165 -19.85 -9.40 3.16
C ASP A 165 -18.92 -10.22 2.27
N VAL A 166 -17.81 -10.69 2.85
CA VAL A 166 -16.86 -11.58 2.19
C VAL A 166 -17.23 -13.03 2.46
N LYS A 167 -17.85 -13.66 1.46
CA LYS A 167 -18.34 -15.04 1.52
C LYS A 167 -17.24 -16.08 1.75
N VAL A 168 -16.07 -15.85 1.17
CA VAL A 168 -14.90 -16.72 1.30
C VAL A 168 -13.72 -15.84 1.64
N MET A 169 -13.23 -15.98 2.87
CA MET A 169 -12.04 -15.28 3.34
C MET A 169 -10.79 -16.03 2.88
N PRO A 170 -9.72 -15.32 2.49
CA PRO A 170 -8.40 -15.92 2.37
C PRO A 170 -7.96 -16.58 3.67
N GLU A 171 -7.14 -17.62 3.55
CA GLU A 171 -6.52 -18.29 4.70
C GLU A 171 -5.41 -17.42 5.29
N VAL A 172 -5.79 -16.54 6.23
CA VAL A 172 -4.89 -15.63 6.94
C VAL A 172 -5.09 -15.73 8.45
N PRO A 173 -4.06 -15.50 9.28
CA PRO A 173 -4.22 -15.42 10.72
C PRO A 173 -5.22 -14.33 11.11
N ALA A 174 -6.07 -14.59 12.11
CA ALA A 174 -7.06 -13.62 12.58
C ALA A 174 -6.44 -12.30 13.04
N ALA A 175 -5.19 -12.31 13.52
CA ALA A 175 -4.46 -11.12 13.94
C ALA A 175 -4.12 -10.17 12.77
N CYS A 176 -4.06 -10.67 11.54
CA CYS A 176 -3.78 -9.87 10.34
C CYS A 176 -5.04 -9.16 9.83
N VAL A 177 -6.23 -9.60 10.25
CA VAL A 177 -7.52 -9.14 9.72
C VAL A 177 -7.92 -7.80 10.34
N VAL A 178 -8.12 -6.81 9.48
CA VAL A 178 -8.61 -5.47 9.82
C VAL A 178 -9.95 -5.25 9.12
N ARG A 179 -11.04 -5.24 9.89
CA ARG A 179 -12.38 -4.93 9.36
C ARG A 179 -12.60 -3.43 9.26
N VAL A 180 -13.07 -2.98 8.10
CA VAL A 180 -13.39 -1.59 7.82
C VAL A 180 -14.85 -1.44 7.39
N GLU A 181 -15.43 -0.27 7.66
CA GLU A 181 -16.76 0.06 7.20
C GLU A 181 -16.73 0.48 5.73
N ILE A 182 -17.78 0.12 4.98
CA ILE A 182 -17.91 0.55 3.58
C ILE A 182 -18.25 2.05 3.57
N PRO A 183 -17.45 2.92 2.91
CA PRO A 183 -17.80 4.31 2.73
C PRO A 183 -18.95 4.45 1.71
N ARG A 184 -19.67 5.57 1.74
CA ARG A 184 -20.72 5.85 0.73
C ARG A 184 -20.18 5.84 -0.70
N ASN A 185 -18.96 6.35 -0.88
CA ASN A 185 -18.11 6.29 -2.07
C ASN A 185 -16.70 6.73 -1.68
N GLY A 186 -15.70 6.38 -2.47
CA GLY A 186 -14.30 6.68 -2.21
C GLY A 186 -13.56 5.58 -1.45
N SER A 187 -12.40 5.94 -0.94
CA SER A 187 -11.48 5.03 -0.26
C SER A 187 -11.73 4.98 1.25
N VAL A 188 -11.11 3.98 1.86
CA VAL A 188 -10.79 3.99 3.28
C VAL A 188 -9.32 4.33 3.44
N GLN A 189 -8.98 5.20 4.39
CA GLN A 189 -7.60 5.59 4.67
C GLN A 189 -7.28 5.61 6.17
N ARG A 190 -6.05 5.25 6.51
CA ARG A 190 -5.41 5.56 7.80
C ARG A 190 -4.79 6.95 7.74
N SER A 191 -5.01 7.78 8.76
CA SER A 191 -4.32 9.08 8.87
C SER A 191 -2.86 8.95 9.33
N ARG A 192 -2.57 7.89 10.09
CA ARG A 192 -1.25 7.52 10.64
C ARG A 192 -1.13 6.00 10.65
N THR A 193 0.09 5.47 10.70
CA THR A 193 0.34 4.03 10.56
C THR A 193 -0.27 3.17 11.67
N THR A 194 -0.43 3.74 12.86
CA THR A 194 -1.12 3.09 14.00
C THR A 194 -2.61 3.45 14.11
N GLY A 195 -3.11 4.33 13.24
CA GLY A 195 -4.51 4.78 13.22
C GLY A 195 -5.43 3.74 12.61
N ARG A 196 -6.73 3.82 12.91
CA ARG A 196 -7.75 2.99 12.25
C ARG A 196 -8.01 3.50 10.82
N PHE A 197 -8.48 2.61 9.96
CA PHE A 197 -9.09 3.03 8.71
C PHE A 197 -10.39 3.79 8.99
N GLN A 198 -10.60 4.86 8.25
CA GLN A 198 -11.83 5.65 8.23
C GLN A 198 -12.18 5.92 6.77
N ALA A 199 -13.45 6.23 6.47
CA ALA A 199 -13.80 6.74 5.15
C ALA A 199 -12.96 8.00 4.88
N HIS A 200 -12.32 8.07 3.72
CA HIS A 200 -11.41 9.18 3.42
C HIS A 200 -12.09 10.55 3.53
N ARG A 201 -13.36 10.62 3.11
CA ARG A 201 -14.18 11.83 3.19
C ARG A 201 -14.35 12.39 4.60
N ASP A 202 -14.17 11.55 5.61
CA ASP A 202 -14.32 11.90 7.02
C ASP A 202 -12.97 12.36 7.64
N LEU A 203 -11.84 12.15 6.95
CA LEU A 203 -10.51 12.50 7.45
C LEU A 203 -10.22 14.00 7.44
N ALA A 204 -10.93 14.79 6.63
CA ALA A 204 -10.82 16.25 6.65
C ALA A 204 -12.18 16.92 6.61
N GLN A 205 -12.38 17.87 7.52
CA GLN A 205 -13.60 18.68 7.57
C GLN A 205 -13.52 19.80 6.51
N GLY A 206 -14.60 20.04 5.77
CA GLY A 206 -14.69 21.16 4.81
C GLY A 206 -14.11 20.88 3.42
N ALA A 207 -13.38 21.85 2.86
CA ALA A 207 -12.92 21.85 1.45
C ALA A 207 -11.89 20.77 1.07
N LEU A 208 -11.44 19.97 2.04
CA LEU A 208 -10.50 18.85 1.87
C LEU A 208 -11.19 17.47 1.91
N SER A 209 -12.54 17.41 1.89
CA SER A 209 -13.31 16.14 1.84
C SER A 209 -13.21 15.48 0.45
N LEU A 210 -12.00 15.07 0.09
CA LEU A 210 -11.72 14.30 -1.11
C LEU A 210 -12.23 12.87 -0.93
N PRO A 211 -12.67 12.20 -2.01
CA PRO A 211 -13.04 10.78 -1.96
C PRO A 211 -11.85 9.84 -1.75
N PHE A 212 -10.64 10.27 -2.09
CA PHE A 212 -9.40 9.50 -2.03
C PHE A 212 -8.20 10.44 -2.19
N SER A 213 -6.98 9.98 -1.90
CA SER A 213 -5.77 10.79 -2.08
C SER A 213 -4.49 9.99 -2.39
N PRO A 214 -4.41 9.29 -3.55
CA PRO A 214 -3.28 8.44 -3.88
C PRO A 214 -1.95 9.21 -3.82
N GLY A 215 -1.03 8.71 -3.00
CA GLY A 215 0.29 9.28 -2.74
C GLY A 215 0.34 10.23 -1.54
N ARG A 216 -0.79 10.55 -0.89
CA ARG A 216 -0.83 11.49 0.25
C ARG A 216 -0.94 10.78 1.58
N PHE A 217 0.21 10.40 2.10
CA PHE A 217 0.34 9.89 3.46
C PHE A 217 1.56 10.49 4.18
N PRO A 218 1.48 10.87 5.48
CA PRO A 218 0.31 10.80 6.38
C PRO A 218 -0.77 11.86 6.08
N TRP A 219 -1.93 11.76 6.76
CA TRP A 219 -3.06 12.70 6.59
C TRP A 219 -3.48 13.40 7.90
N PRO A 220 -3.82 14.71 7.89
CA PRO A 220 -3.62 15.63 6.76
C PRO A 220 -2.12 15.77 6.45
N PRO A 221 -1.75 16.02 5.18
CA PRO A 221 -0.36 16.30 4.85
C PRO A 221 0.10 17.53 5.64
N GLU A 222 1.33 17.51 6.16
CA GLU A 222 1.89 18.67 6.85
C GLU A 222 1.92 19.88 5.90
N GLU A 223 1.39 21.03 6.34
CA GLU A 223 1.49 22.28 5.58
C GLU A 223 2.99 22.61 5.35
N GLY A 224 3.43 22.59 4.08
CA GLY A 224 4.77 23.01 3.70
C GLY A 224 5.80 21.89 3.49
N ALA A 225 5.44 20.62 3.62
CA ALA A 225 6.34 19.51 3.25
C ALA A 225 6.23 19.19 1.75
N ALA A 226 7.04 19.86 0.93
CA ALA A 226 7.36 19.37 -0.41
C ALA A 226 8.33 18.18 -0.28
N PRO A 227 8.20 17.11 -1.08
CA PRO A 227 9.18 16.04 -1.07
C PRO A 227 10.44 16.51 -1.82
N GLY A 228 11.55 16.62 -1.08
CA GLY A 228 12.89 16.65 -1.68
C GLY A 228 13.78 17.81 -1.25
N ALA A 229 14.32 17.76 -0.04
CA ALA A 229 15.69 18.21 0.21
C ALA A 229 16.18 17.64 1.54
N GLY A 230 16.97 16.57 1.46
CA GLY A 230 17.94 16.28 2.51
C GLY A 230 18.68 17.56 2.86
N SER A 231 18.67 17.91 4.14
CA SER A 231 19.38 19.08 4.66
C SER A 231 20.25 18.65 5.83
N LYS A 232 21.47 18.28 5.44
CA LYS A 232 22.72 18.09 6.20
C LYS A 232 22.85 16.91 7.15
#